data_AF-A0A8H7B8G8-F1
#
_entry.id   AF-A0A8H7B8G8-F1
#
_cell.length_a   1.000
_cell.length_b   1.000
_cell.length_c   1.000
_cell.angle_alpha   90.00
_cell.angle_beta   90.00
_cell.angle_gamma   90.00
#
_symmetry.space_group_name_H-M   'P 1'
#
loop_
_entity.id
_entity.type
_entity.pdbx_description
1 polymer ?
#
loop_
_entity_poly.entity_id
_entity_poly.type
_entity_poly.pdbx_seq_one_letter_code
_entity_poly.pdbx_strand_id
1 'polypeptide(L)'
;MRPANVVNLKARNTELRPASNIHSFSLNNPLELCTGWLKLPLVCAASSSVFRALLTLQLVLDGGTGFLKAGYAGQNFPDHQFPSIVGRPILRTEERDGGDIQLKDIMCGDEAAAARSMLQITYPMENGIVKRWDDMQHVWDYTFYDKMNLDPTGRKILLTEPPMNPLKNRETMCEVMFERYGFGGVYVAIQAVLALYAQGLSSGVVVDSGDGVTHIVPVYESTVLNHLTRRLDVAGRDVTRNLIALLLRRGYALNRTADFETVRQIKEKLCYVSYDLELDQRLSEDTTVLVESYTLPDGRVIRVGSERFEAPECLFQPHLVDVEQPGIAEFLFNTIQAADVDVRSSLYKAIVLSGGSSMYPGLPSRLEKELKQLWLTKVLGGNPERLNKFKVRIEDPPRRRHMVFLGGAVLANIMADKENMWISKAEWEEQGARALEKLGAR
;
A
#
# COMPACT_ATOMS: atom_id res chain seq x y z
N MET A 1 7.59 65.72 -34.05
CA MET A 1 6.27 66.36 -34.24
C MET A 1 5.61 66.53 -32.88
N ARG A 2 4.89 67.64 -32.72
CA ARG A 2 4.38 68.24 -31.47
C ARG A 2 3.22 67.44 -30.79
N PRO A 3 2.82 67.82 -29.54
CA PRO A 3 2.31 66.97 -28.45
C PRO A 3 0.83 67.23 -28.07
N ALA A 4 0.31 66.56 -27.03
CA ALA A 4 -0.82 67.00 -26.17
C ALA A 4 -0.92 66.06 -24.93
N ASN A 5 -0.82 66.51 -23.68
CA ASN A 5 -1.72 67.32 -22.83
C ASN A 5 -2.85 66.53 -22.09
N VAL A 6 -2.57 66.27 -20.81
CA VAL A 6 -3.34 66.50 -19.56
C VAL A 6 -4.88 66.63 -19.59
N VAL A 7 -5.57 65.93 -18.67
CA VAL A 7 -6.48 66.44 -17.59
C VAL A 7 -7.72 65.55 -17.33
N ASN A 8 -7.86 65.18 -16.04
CA ASN A 8 -9.04 64.85 -15.20
C ASN A 8 -10.34 64.27 -15.80
N LEU A 9 -10.82 63.21 -15.14
CA LEU A 9 -12.24 62.90 -15.02
C LEU A 9 -12.64 62.75 -13.55
N LYS A 10 -13.59 63.61 -13.13
CA LYS A 10 -14.32 63.58 -11.86
C LYS A 10 -15.39 62.47 -11.87
N ALA A 11 -15.60 61.93 -10.68
CA ALA A 11 -16.69 61.12 -10.14
C ALA A 11 -18.02 61.01 -10.89
N ARG A 12 -18.54 59.77 -10.94
CA ARG A 12 -19.96 59.46 -10.74
C ARG A 12 -20.12 58.21 -9.87
N ASN A 13 -20.93 58.36 -8.82
CA ASN A 13 -21.47 57.33 -7.93
C ASN A 13 -22.29 56.30 -8.72
N THR A 14 -22.13 55.02 -8.35
CA THR A 14 -23.26 54.09 -8.22
C THR A 14 -22.90 53.03 -7.17
N GLU A 15 -23.82 52.88 -6.23
CA GLU A 15 -23.77 52.07 -5.01
C GLU A 15 -23.84 50.56 -5.30
N LEU A 16 -23.06 49.77 -4.56
CA LEU A 16 -23.32 48.34 -4.34
C LEU A 16 -23.10 48.04 -2.85
N ARG A 17 -24.20 47.73 -2.15
CA ARG A 17 -24.22 47.35 -0.73
C ARG A 17 -23.84 45.87 -0.56
N PRO A 18 -23.02 45.49 0.45
CA PRO A 18 -22.81 44.10 0.84
C PRO A 18 -23.83 43.68 1.91
N ALA A 19 -24.46 42.52 1.74
CA ALA A 19 -25.31 41.92 2.76
C ALA A 19 -24.46 41.07 3.72
N SER A 20 -24.21 41.60 4.91
CA SER A 20 -23.67 40.90 6.07
C SER A 20 -24.80 40.70 7.09
N ASN A 21 -25.21 39.45 7.34
CA ASN A 21 -26.04 39.10 8.51
C ASN A 21 -25.41 37.92 9.24
N ILE A 22 -24.58 38.26 10.23
CA ILE A 22 -24.14 37.38 11.30
C ILE A 22 -25.10 37.65 12.46
N HIS A 23 -25.98 36.70 12.77
CA HIS A 23 -26.75 36.73 14.00
C HIS A 23 -26.03 35.89 15.06
N SER A 24 -25.59 36.58 16.10
CA SER A 24 -25.13 36.04 17.38
C SER A 24 -26.32 35.44 18.14
N PHE A 25 -26.22 34.17 18.55
CA PHE A 25 -27.13 33.57 19.52
C PHE A 25 -26.39 33.31 20.83
N SER A 26 -26.89 33.97 21.88
CA SER A 26 -26.43 33.89 23.26
C SER A 26 -26.84 32.56 23.88
N LEU A 27 -25.89 31.88 24.53
CA LEU A 27 -26.13 30.78 25.46
C LEU A 27 -26.69 31.33 26.77
N ASN A 28 -27.83 30.81 27.24
CA ASN A 28 -28.21 30.77 28.65
C ASN A 28 -29.07 29.52 28.90
N ASN A 29 -28.85 28.95 30.08
CA ASN A 29 -29.04 27.54 30.48
C ASN A 29 -30.46 27.31 31.13
N PRO A 30 -30.76 26.19 31.83
CA PRO A 30 -31.48 25.00 31.36
C PRO A 30 -32.79 24.67 32.12
N LEU A 31 -33.40 23.52 31.76
CA LEU A 31 -34.44 22.73 32.48
C LEU A 31 -35.88 23.27 32.49
N GLU A 32 -36.81 22.53 31.87
CA GLU A 32 -38.03 22.01 32.53
C GLU A 32 -38.84 21.05 31.62
N LEU A 33 -39.04 19.82 32.14
CA LEU A 33 -40.28 19.02 32.22
C LEU A 33 -41.19 18.90 30.96
N CYS A 34 -41.29 17.74 30.30
CA CYS A 34 -42.02 16.51 30.65
C CYS A 34 -43.38 16.36 29.91
N THR A 35 -43.55 15.16 29.33
CA THR A 35 -44.79 14.41 29.02
C THR A 35 -45.65 14.80 27.81
N GLY A 36 -45.77 13.84 26.86
CA GLY A 36 -47.10 13.42 26.41
C GLY A 36 -47.38 13.27 24.91
N TRP A 37 -47.34 12.02 24.44
CA TRP A 37 -48.25 11.39 23.45
C TRP A 37 -48.20 11.77 21.94
N LEU A 38 -47.60 10.84 21.20
CA LEU A 38 -48.13 10.11 20.03
C LEU A 38 -48.42 10.82 18.67
N LYS A 39 -47.70 10.28 17.65
CA LYS A 39 -48.10 10.01 16.24
C LYS A 39 -48.08 11.18 15.24
N LEU A 40 -47.00 11.30 14.45
CA LEU A 40 -46.89 10.76 13.07
C LEU A 40 -45.48 11.08 12.48
N PRO A 41 -44.95 10.24 11.57
CA PRO A 41 -43.53 10.21 11.21
C PRO A 41 -43.25 11.00 9.92
N LEU A 42 -42.30 11.93 9.96
CA LEU A 42 -41.76 12.54 8.73
C LEU A 42 -40.22 12.59 8.69
N VAL A 43 -39.55 11.82 9.56
CA VAL A 43 -38.08 11.75 9.59
C VAL A 43 -37.65 10.28 9.63
N CYS A 44 -37.84 9.54 8.54
CA CYS A 44 -37.25 8.19 8.41
C CYS A 44 -36.97 7.72 6.97
N ALA A 45 -37.15 8.56 5.94
CA ALA A 45 -36.99 8.12 4.55
C ALA A 45 -35.57 8.37 3.96
N ALA A 46 -34.76 9.25 4.56
CA ALA A 46 -33.40 9.54 4.06
C ALA A 46 -32.29 8.68 4.69
N SER A 47 -32.60 7.89 5.72
CA SER A 47 -31.63 7.02 6.40
C SER A 47 -31.63 5.58 5.85
N SER A 48 -32.72 5.09 5.26
CA SER A 48 -32.83 3.68 4.85
C SER A 48 -32.12 3.35 3.54
N SER A 49 -32.02 4.29 2.59
CA SER A 49 -31.36 4.08 1.30
C SER A 49 -29.84 4.06 1.42
N VAL A 50 -29.26 4.96 2.23
CA VAL A 50 -27.81 4.99 2.51
C VAL A 50 -27.40 3.79 3.36
N PHE A 51 -28.21 3.41 4.36
CA PHE A 51 -27.94 2.24 5.20
C PHE A 51 -28.10 0.92 4.43
N ARG A 52 -29.09 0.81 3.52
CA ARG A 52 -29.17 -0.32 2.58
C ARG A 52 -28.04 -0.32 1.55
N ALA A 53 -27.60 0.84 1.07
CA ALA A 53 -26.48 0.92 0.14
C ALA A 53 -25.18 0.40 0.78
N LEU A 54 -24.89 0.79 2.03
CA LEU A 54 -23.76 0.26 2.82
C LEU A 54 -23.83 -1.25 3.06
N LEU A 55 -25.04 -1.82 3.19
CA LEU A 55 -25.25 -3.27 3.33
C LEU A 55 -24.96 -4.05 2.03
N THR A 56 -24.92 -3.37 0.88
CA THR A 56 -24.70 -3.99 -0.45
C THR A 56 -23.31 -3.76 -1.05
N LEU A 57 -22.49 -2.90 -0.45
CA LEU A 57 -21.17 -2.59 -0.98
C LEU A 57 -20.24 -3.80 -0.85
N GLN A 58 -19.51 -4.08 -1.93
CA GLN A 58 -18.54 -5.17 -1.96
C GLN A 58 -17.32 -4.78 -1.14
N LEU A 59 -16.80 -5.76 -0.41
CA LEU A 59 -15.60 -5.57 0.39
C LEU A 59 -14.36 -5.78 -0.46
N VAL A 60 -13.32 -4.98 -0.22
CA VAL A 60 -12.01 -5.15 -0.84
C VAL A 60 -10.98 -5.35 0.25
N LEU A 61 -10.21 -6.43 0.14
CA LEU A 61 -9.18 -6.79 1.10
C LEU A 61 -7.86 -7.05 0.38
N ASP A 62 -6.89 -6.16 0.64
CA ASP A 62 -5.52 -6.25 0.16
C ASP A 62 -4.64 -6.90 1.24
N GLY A 63 -4.35 -8.20 1.07
CA GLY A 63 -3.59 -9.03 2.00
C GLY A 63 -2.08 -8.83 1.88
N GLY A 64 -1.57 -7.70 2.35
CA GLY A 64 -0.14 -7.39 2.30
C GLY A 64 0.67 -8.10 3.41
N THR A 65 1.89 -8.54 3.08
CA THR A 65 2.80 -9.23 4.02
C THR A 65 3.05 -8.45 5.31
N GLY A 66 3.22 -7.12 5.20
CA GLY A 66 3.46 -6.24 6.36
C GLY A 66 2.18 -5.61 6.90
N PHE A 67 1.30 -5.15 6.00
CA PHE A 67 0.08 -4.44 6.36
C PHE A 67 -1.09 -4.97 5.54
N LEU A 68 -2.20 -5.22 6.24
CA LEU A 68 -3.49 -5.49 5.62
C LEU A 68 -4.19 -4.16 5.40
N LYS A 69 -4.79 -3.98 4.22
CA LYS A 69 -5.63 -2.82 3.91
C LYS A 69 -6.99 -3.31 3.51
N ALA A 70 -8.02 -2.69 4.04
CA ALA A 70 -9.37 -3.07 3.70
C ALA A 70 -10.34 -1.90 3.74
N GLY A 71 -11.43 -2.04 3.00
CA GLY A 71 -12.43 -1.00 2.79
C GLY A 71 -13.43 -1.45 1.73
N TYR A 72 -14.22 -0.52 1.24
CA TYR A 72 -15.34 -0.81 0.35
C TYR A 72 -15.06 -0.46 -1.12
N ALA A 73 -15.79 -1.11 -2.02
CA ALA A 73 -15.80 -0.78 -3.43
C ALA A 73 -16.13 0.72 -3.66
N GLY A 74 -15.48 1.33 -4.66
CA GLY A 74 -15.65 2.74 -5.02
C GLY A 74 -14.91 3.75 -4.13
N GLN A 75 -14.25 3.30 -3.06
CA GLN A 75 -13.45 4.19 -2.20
C GLN A 75 -12.07 4.48 -2.79
N ASN A 76 -11.58 5.69 -2.51
CA ASN A 76 -10.26 6.15 -2.97
C ASN A 76 -9.11 5.78 -2.02
N PHE A 77 -9.42 5.51 -0.76
CA PHE A 77 -8.47 5.16 0.30
C PHE A 77 -9.02 3.97 1.07
N PRO A 78 -8.15 3.08 1.59
CA PRO A 78 -8.60 2.04 2.50
C PRO A 78 -9.12 2.67 3.80
N ASP A 79 -10.28 2.24 4.26
CA ASP A 79 -10.86 2.68 5.54
C ASP A 79 -10.00 2.22 6.72
N HIS A 80 -9.44 1.02 6.61
CA HIS A 80 -8.61 0.42 7.64
C HIS A 80 -7.28 -0.04 7.08
N GLN A 81 -6.21 0.29 7.80
CA GLN A 81 -4.87 -0.22 7.56
C GLN A 81 -4.23 -0.54 8.90
N PHE A 82 -3.74 -1.76 9.06
CA PHE A 82 -3.08 -2.23 10.28
C PHE A 82 -2.04 -3.30 9.94
N PRO A 83 -1.06 -3.54 10.84
CA PRO A 83 -0.02 -4.54 10.59
C PRO A 83 -0.59 -5.96 10.58
N SER A 84 -0.11 -6.79 9.66
CA SER A 84 -0.51 -8.21 9.54
C SER A 84 0.22 -9.06 10.58
N ILE A 85 -0.11 -8.86 11.86
CA ILE A 85 0.53 -9.53 13.00
C ILE A 85 -0.49 -10.15 13.95
N VAL A 86 -0.08 -11.25 14.59
CA VAL A 86 -0.79 -11.91 15.67
C VAL A 86 0.14 -11.95 16.89
N GLY A 87 -0.35 -11.52 18.04
CA GLY A 87 0.39 -11.50 19.29
C GLY A 87 -0.25 -12.44 20.31
N ARG A 88 0.59 -13.24 20.97
CA ARG A 88 0.19 -14.12 22.08
C ARG A 88 0.93 -13.70 23.36
N PRO A 89 0.26 -13.57 24.51
CA PRO A 89 0.92 -13.17 25.76
C PRO A 89 2.07 -14.11 26.14
N ILE A 90 3.21 -13.55 26.53
CA ILE A 90 4.40 -14.32 26.96
C ILE A 90 4.23 -14.84 28.40
N LEU A 91 3.55 -14.05 29.24
CA LEU A 91 3.23 -14.36 30.64
C LEU A 91 1.75 -14.74 30.76
N ARG A 92 1.43 -15.68 31.66
CA ARG A 92 0.05 -15.94 32.06
C ARG A 92 -0.52 -14.67 32.70
N THR A 93 -1.78 -14.40 32.41
CA THR A 93 -2.60 -13.20 32.66
C THR A 93 -2.67 -12.68 34.12
N GLU A 94 -1.89 -13.26 35.04
CA GLU A 94 -1.98 -13.05 36.50
C GLU A 94 -0.99 -12.00 37.04
N GLU A 95 0.12 -11.71 36.36
CA GLU A 95 1.04 -10.62 36.75
C GLU A 95 0.61 -9.30 36.10
N ARG A 96 -0.40 -8.64 36.67
CA ARG A 96 -0.85 -7.30 36.26
C ARG A 96 -0.05 -6.23 36.99
N ASP A 97 0.90 -5.61 36.30
CA ASP A 97 1.35 -4.25 36.61
C ASP A 97 0.65 -3.24 35.69
N GLY A 98 -0.38 -2.57 36.22
CA GLY A 98 -0.66 -1.14 36.00
C GLY A 98 -0.95 -0.56 34.61
N GLY A 99 -1.08 -1.34 33.53
CA GLY A 99 -1.36 -0.80 32.18
C GLY A 99 -2.84 -0.69 31.82
N ASP A 100 -3.24 0.37 31.08
CA ASP A 100 -4.59 0.60 30.53
C ASP A 100 -5.03 -0.44 29.47
N ILE A 101 -4.13 -1.34 29.03
CA ILE A 101 -4.39 -2.28 27.93
C ILE A 101 -4.84 -3.63 28.50
N GLN A 102 -6.09 -4.02 28.24
CA GLN A 102 -6.58 -5.36 28.56
C GLN A 102 -6.00 -6.39 27.59
N LEU A 103 -5.07 -7.23 28.06
CA LEU A 103 -4.49 -8.32 27.28
C LEU A 103 -5.53 -9.42 27.04
N LYS A 104 -5.81 -9.71 25.77
CA LYS A 104 -6.59 -10.87 25.30
C LYS A 104 -5.65 -12.05 25.06
N ASP A 105 -6.18 -13.27 25.00
CA ASP A 105 -5.41 -14.48 24.67
C ASP A 105 -4.76 -14.39 23.28
N ILE A 106 -5.45 -13.72 22.36
CA ILE A 106 -4.98 -13.42 21.01
C ILE A 106 -5.24 -11.95 20.74
N MET A 107 -4.19 -11.22 20.39
CA MET A 107 -4.27 -9.83 19.94
C MET A 107 -3.83 -9.75 18.49
N CYS A 108 -4.49 -8.91 17.69
CA CYS A 108 -4.21 -8.76 16.26
C CYS A 108 -4.03 -7.29 15.87
N GLY A 109 -3.28 -7.04 14.81
CA GLY A 109 -3.15 -5.70 14.22
C GLY A 109 -2.64 -4.65 15.20
N ASP A 110 -3.33 -3.51 15.28
CA ASP A 110 -2.95 -2.38 16.12
C ASP A 110 -2.90 -2.72 17.63
N GLU A 111 -3.80 -3.59 18.11
CA GLU A 111 -3.79 -4.02 19.51
C GLU A 111 -2.48 -4.77 19.83
N ALA A 112 -2.08 -5.68 18.93
CA ALA A 112 -0.82 -6.41 19.06
C ALA A 112 0.40 -5.50 18.86
N ALA A 113 0.30 -4.46 18.02
CA ALA A 113 1.38 -3.51 17.81
C ALA A 113 1.60 -2.60 19.02
N ALA A 114 0.53 -2.17 19.69
CA ALA A 114 0.60 -1.37 20.91
C ALA A 114 1.18 -2.15 22.09
N ALA A 115 0.81 -3.43 22.22
CA ALA A 115 1.27 -4.32 23.28
C ALA A 115 2.49 -5.19 22.88
N ARG A 116 3.25 -4.79 21.85
CA ARG A 116 4.32 -5.61 21.24
C ARG A 116 5.36 -6.14 22.23
N SER A 117 5.69 -5.36 23.27
CA SER A 117 6.67 -5.73 24.29
C SER A 117 6.22 -6.89 25.18
N MET A 118 4.91 -7.06 25.36
CA MET A 118 4.30 -8.07 26.24
C MET A 118 3.88 -9.34 25.48
N LEU A 119 3.96 -9.31 24.15
CA LEU A 119 3.42 -10.34 23.27
C LEU A 119 4.53 -11.01 22.45
N GLN A 120 4.43 -12.32 22.30
CA GLN A 120 5.15 -13.04 21.27
C GLN A 120 4.45 -12.81 19.92
N ILE A 121 5.08 -12.02 19.05
CA ILE A 121 4.53 -11.66 17.74
C ILE A 121 4.87 -12.73 16.70
N THR A 122 3.84 -13.15 15.96
CA THR A 122 3.96 -13.97 14.76
C THR A 122 3.41 -13.24 13.53
N TYR A 123 4.00 -13.55 12.38
CA TYR A 123 3.54 -13.07 11.07
C TYR A 123 2.91 -14.26 10.32
N PRO A 124 1.61 -14.20 9.93
CA PRO A 124 0.96 -15.28 9.20
C PRO A 124 1.46 -15.41 7.76
N MET A 125 1.92 -14.29 7.19
CA MET A 125 2.41 -14.17 5.82
C MET A 125 3.92 -13.93 5.79
N GLU A 126 4.58 -14.64 4.89
CA GLU A 126 6.01 -14.47 4.59
C GLU A 126 6.18 -14.34 3.07
N ASN A 127 6.79 -13.23 2.65
CA ASN A 127 7.08 -12.90 1.25
C ASN A 127 5.85 -13.04 0.33
N GLY A 128 4.72 -12.51 0.77
CA GLY A 128 3.42 -12.53 0.08
C GLY A 128 2.59 -13.79 0.31
N ILE A 129 3.19 -14.88 0.80
CA ILE A 129 2.53 -16.18 0.87
C ILE A 129 2.08 -16.45 2.30
N VAL A 130 0.83 -16.89 2.47
CA VAL A 130 0.30 -17.36 3.76
C VAL A 130 1.01 -18.67 4.13
N LYS A 131 1.67 -18.68 5.29
CA LYS A 131 2.34 -19.87 5.85
C LYS A 131 1.53 -20.49 6.99
N ARG A 132 0.88 -19.66 7.80
CA ARG A 132 0.08 -20.07 8.96
C ARG A 132 -1.37 -19.64 8.77
N TRP A 133 -2.22 -20.60 8.40
CA TRP A 133 -3.64 -20.36 8.13
C TRP A 133 -4.44 -20.06 9.39
N ASP A 134 -4.09 -20.63 10.54
CA ASP A 134 -4.75 -20.34 11.81
C ASP A 134 -4.54 -18.88 12.23
N ASP A 135 -3.28 -18.42 12.19
CA ASP A 135 -2.93 -17.02 12.45
C ASP A 135 -3.61 -16.07 11.43
N MET A 136 -3.70 -16.47 10.16
CA MET A 136 -4.34 -15.65 9.12
C MET A 136 -5.85 -15.50 9.38
N GLN A 137 -6.52 -16.56 9.84
CA GLN A 137 -7.92 -16.52 10.20
C GLN A 137 -8.19 -15.57 11.38
N HIS A 138 -7.31 -15.53 12.39
CA HIS A 138 -7.43 -14.54 13.46
C HIS A 138 -7.28 -13.09 12.95
N VAL A 139 -6.39 -12.85 11.99
CA VAL A 139 -6.26 -11.54 11.34
C VAL A 139 -7.53 -11.18 10.57
N TRP A 140 -8.16 -12.14 9.88
CA TRP A 140 -9.43 -11.92 9.17
C TRP A 140 -10.61 -11.70 10.13
N ASP A 141 -10.70 -12.44 11.23
CA ASP A 141 -11.71 -12.20 12.27
C ASP A 141 -11.60 -10.78 12.82
N TYR A 142 -10.37 -10.34 13.15
CA TYR A 142 -10.10 -8.97 13.57
C TYR A 142 -10.46 -7.94 12.49
N THR A 143 -10.27 -8.28 11.22
CA THR A 143 -10.62 -7.40 10.09
C THR A 143 -12.13 -7.18 10.00
N PHE A 144 -12.90 -8.27 9.98
CA PHE A 144 -14.34 -8.22 9.72
C PHE A 144 -15.13 -7.81 10.97
N TYR A 145 -14.86 -8.43 12.13
CA TYR A 145 -15.66 -8.23 13.33
C TYR A 145 -15.18 -7.03 14.16
N ASP A 146 -13.87 -6.89 14.39
CA ASP A 146 -13.36 -5.83 15.29
C ASP A 146 -13.18 -4.49 14.57
N LYS A 147 -12.55 -4.49 13.39
CA LYS A 147 -12.25 -3.25 12.66
C LYS A 147 -13.44 -2.70 11.89
N MET A 148 -14.07 -3.54 11.06
CA MET A 148 -15.17 -3.09 10.22
C MET A 148 -16.55 -3.23 10.86
N ASN A 149 -16.65 -4.01 11.94
CA ASN A 149 -17.92 -4.33 12.60
C ASN A 149 -18.99 -4.79 11.59
N LEU A 150 -18.62 -5.75 10.73
CA LEU A 150 -19.48 -6.26 9.67
C LEU A 150 -19.81 -7.74 9.86
N ASP A 151 -21.02 -8.11 9.45
CA ASP A 151 -21.39 -9.52 9.21
C ASP A 151 -21.05 -9.87 7.75
N PRO A 152 -20.11 -10.80 7.51
CA PRO A 152 -19.69 -11.21 6.16
C PRO A 152 -20.75 -12.02 5.41
N THR A 153 -21.73 -12.58 6.12
CA THR A 153 -22.69 -13.53 5.55
C THR A 153 -23.47 -12.93 4.37
N GLY A 154 -23.45 -13.62 3.23
CA GLY A 154 -24.19 -13.21 2.03
C GLY A 154 -23.60 -12.01 1.26
N ARG A 155 -22.51 -11.38 1.74
CA ARG A 155 -21.84 -10.27 1.05
C ARG A 155 -20.87 -10.76 -0.03
N LYS A 156 -20.37 -9.84 -0.85
CA LYS A 156 -19.31 -10.13 -1.84
C LYS A 156 -17.98 -9.54 -1.39
N ILE A 157 -16.88 -10.27 -1.62
CA ILE A 157 -15.52 -9.85 -1.25
C ILE A 157 -14.53 -10.04 -2.40
N LEU A 158 -13.75 -9.00 -2.69
CA LEU A 158 -12.59 -9.04 -3.58
C LEU A 158 -11.31 -9.17 -2.74
N LEU A 159 -10.54 -10.21 -3.01
CA LEU A 159 -9.28 -10.52 -2.36
C LEU A 159 -8.11 -10.31 -3.31
N THR A 160 -6.98 -9.86 -2.79
CA THR A 160 -5.77 -9.66 -3.59
C THR A 160 -4.76 -10.78 -3.43
N GLU A 161 -4.25 -11.15 -4.59
CA GLU A 161 -3.27 -12.12 -4.96
C GLU A 161 -1.81 -11.68 -5.18
N PRO A 162 -0.74 -12.10 -4.46
CA PRO A 162 0.59 -11.89 -5.01
C PRO A 162 0.77 -12.73 -6.29
N PRO A 163 1.59 -12.28 -7.24
CA PRO A 163 1.91 -13.08 -8.42
C PRO A 163 2.56 -14.42 -8.01
N MET A 164 2.34 -15.47 -8.81
CA MET A 164 2.90 -16.81 -8.60
C MET A 164 2.50 -17.48 -7.26
N ASN A 165 1.40 -17.06 -6.61
CA ASN A 165 0.85 -17.75 -5.44
C ASN A 165 0.50 -19.21 -5.78
N PRO A 166 0.74 -20.23 -4.94
CA PRO A 166 0.26 -21.59 -5.23
C PRO A 166 -1.26 -21.69 -5.39
N LEU A 167 -1.76 -22.55 -6.29
CA LEU A 167 -3.20 -22.77 -6.49
C LEU A 167 -3.88 -23.23 -5.18
N LYS A 168 -3.23 -24.15 -4.47
CA LYS A 168 -3.68 -24.66 -3.17
C LYS A 168 -3.97 -23.55 -2.16
N ASN A 169 -3.15 -22.49 -2.14
CA ASN A 169 -3.39 -21.37 -1.23
C ASN A 169 -4.61 -20.56 -1.64
N ARG A 170 -4.84 -20.40 -2.94
CA ARG A 170 -6.04 -19.73 -3.46
C ARG A 170 -7.29 -20.55 -3.13
N GLU A 171 -7.23 -21.87 -3.26
CA GLU A 171 -8.31 -22.78 -2.85
C GLU A 171 -8.64 -22.64 -1.37
N THR A 172 -7.65 -22.77 -0.48
CA THR A 172 -7.85 -22.61 0.97
C THR A 172 -8.37 -21.22 1.33
N MET A 173 -7.93 -20.18 0.64
CA MET A 173 -8.46 -18.82 0.85
C MET A 173 -9.95 -18.74 0.48
N CYS A 174 -10.37 -19.29 -0.67
CA CYS A 174 -11.78 -19.31 -1.05
C CYS A 174 -12.63 -20.20 -0.13
N GLU A 175 -12.12 -21.38 0.23
CA GLU A 175 -12.75 -22.31 1.17
C GLU A 175 -13.10 -21.61 2.50
N VAL A 176 -12.12 -20.93 3.11
CA VAL A 176 -12.34 -20.18 4.36
C VAL A 176 -13.39 -19.07 4.17
N MET A 177 -13.38 -18.38 3.04
CA MET A 177 -14.33 -17.27 2.79
C MET A 177 -15.77 -17.77 2.61
N PHE A 178 -15.97 -18.90 1.94
CA PHE A 178 -17.31 -19.48 1.75
C PHE A 178 -17.81 -20.25 2.97
N GLU A 179 -16.96 -21.10 3.57
CA GLU A 179 -17.38 -22.05 4.60
C GLU A 179 -17.40 -21.43 6.00
N ARG A 180 -16.34 -20.69 6.37
CA ARG A 180 -16.24 -20.09 7.70
C ARG A 180 -17.00 -18.77 7.79
N TYR A 181 -16.81 -17.89 6.81
CA TYR A 181 -17.40 -16.54 6.82
C TYR A 181 -18.73 -16.43 6.08
N GLY A 182 -19.11 -17.42 5.28
CA GLY A 182 -20.42 -17.43 4.62
C GLY A 182 -20.61 -16.34 3.56
N PHE A 183 -19.54 -15.84 2.94
CA PHE A 183 -19.65 -14.87 1.86
C PHE A 183 -20.52 -15.41 0.71
N GLY A 184 -21.37 -14.55 0.14
CA GLY A 184 -22.22 -14.89 -0.99
C GLY A 184 -21.49 -14.91 -2.34
N GLY A 185 -20.38 -14.15 -2.45
CA GLY A 185 -19.52 -14.20 -3.62
C GLY A 185 -18.07 -13.77 -3.37
N VAL A 186 -17.13 -14.42 -4.05
CA VAL A 186 -15.69 -14.17 -3.90
C VAL A 186 -15.08 -13.91 -5.27
N TYR A 187 -14.17 -12.94 -5.34
CA TYR A 187 -13.31 -12.71 -6.49
C TYR A 187 -11.87 -12.57 -6.03
N VAL A 188 -10.94 -13.27 -6.68
CA VAL A 188 -9.50 -13.19 -6.37
C VAL A 188 -8.77 -12.54 -7.54
N ALA A 189 -8.10 -11.44 -7.29
CA ALA A 189 -7.43 -10.63 -8.31
C ALA A 189 -5.92 -10.54 -8.06
N ILE A 190 -5.12 -10.58 -9.12
CA ILE A 190 -3.66 -10.41 -9.03
C ILE A 190 -3.32 -8.95 -8.71
N GLN A 191 -2.49 -8.72 -7.70
CA GLN A 191 -2.11 -7.39 -7.19
C GLN A 191 -1.57 -6.47 -8.29
N ALA A 192 -0.68 -6.97 -9.14
CA ALA A 192 -0.09 -6.20 -10.24
C ALA A 192 -1.12 -5.76 -11.29
N VAL A 193 -2.10 -6.62 -11.63
CA VAL A 193 -3.14 -6.28 -12.60
C VAL A 193 -4.02 -5.15 -12.07
N LEU A 194 -4.37 -5.20 -10.78
CA LEU A 194 -5.12 -4.12 -10.12
C LEU A 194 -4.35 -2.79 -10.14
N ALA A 195 -3.03 -2.82 -9.92
CA ALA A 195 -2.21 -1.61 -9.95
C ALA A 195 -2.22 -0.93 -11.34
N LEU A 196 -2.16 -1.70 -12.44
CA LEU A 196 -2.28 -1.14 -13.79
C LEU A 196 -3.67 -0.59 -14.09
N TYR A 197 -4.71 -1.32 -13.68
CA TYR A 197 -6.09 -0.86 -13.86
C TYR A 197 -6.39 0.43 -13.11
N ALA A 198 -5.76 0.65 -11.95
CA ALA A 198 -5.86 1.91 -11.23
C ALA A 198 -5.31 3.12 -12.03
N GLN A 199 -4.39 2.89 -12.98
CA GLN A 199 -3.87 3.92 -13.90
C GLN A 199 -4.62 3.95 -15.24
N GLY A 200 -5.58 3.05 -15.47
CA GLY A 200 -6.26 2.93 -16.76
C GLY A 200 -5.36 2.37 -17.87
N LEU A 201 -4.34 1.59 -17.52
CA LEU A 201 -3.44 0.94 -18.46
C LEU A 201 -3.80 -0.55 -18.61
N SER A 202 -3.81 -1.03 -19.85
CA SER A 202 -3.98 -2.46 -20.16
C SER A 202 -2.67 -3.20 -20.38
N SER A 203 -1.59 -2.49 -20.74
CA SER A 203 -0.26 -3.04 -20.98
C SER A 203 0.79 -2.21 -20.26
N GLY A 204 1.77 -2.88 -19.65
CA GLY A 204 2.85 -2.25 -18.89
C GLY A 204 3.58 -3.23 -17.99
N VAL A 205 4.56 -2.74 -17.23
CA VAL A 205 5.27 -3.51 -16.21
C VAL A 205 5.00 -2.89 -14.86
N VAL A 206 4.53 -3.69 -13.91
CA VAL A 206 4.40 -3.26 -12.52
C VAL A 206 5.64 -3.65 -11.74
N VAL A 207 6.23 -2.68 -11.08
CA VAL A 207 7.25 -2.89 -10.05
C VAL A 207 6.58 -2.69 -8.70
N ASP A 208 6.13 -3.79 -8.10
CA ASP A 208 5.46 -3.77 -6.81
C ASP A 208 6.45 -4.09 -5.70
N SER A 209 6.89 -3.07 -4.95
CA SER A 209 7.85 -3.22 -3.86
C SER A 209 7.15 -3.03 -2.50
N GLY A 210 6.89 -4.16 -1.84
CA GLY A 210 6.15 -4.24 -0.59
C GLY A 210 7.03 -4.21 0.66
N ASP A 211 6.56 -4.86 1.72
CA ASP A 211 7.32 -5.03 2.97
C ASP A 211 8.28 -6.23 2.90
N GLY A 212 7.82 -7.39 2.42
CA GLY A 212 8.63 -8.63 2.42
C GLY A 212 9.20 -9.05 1.08
N VAL A 213 8.71 -8.49 -0.04
CA VAL A 213 9.10 -8.92 -1.38
C VAL A 213 8.88 -7.81 -2.40
N THR A 214 9.70 -7.80 -3.45
CA THR A 214 9.50 -6.96 -4.63
C THR A 214 9.22 -7.82 -5.85
N HIS A 215 8.11 -7.56 -6.55
CA HIS A 215 7.73 -8.28 -7.76
C HIS A 215 7.82 -7.38 -8.99
N ILE A 216 8.28 -7.97 -10.09
CA ILE A 216 8.25 -7.33 -11.41
C ILE A 216 7.33 -8.18 -12.29
N VAL A 217 6.20 -7.59 -12.64
CA VAL A 217 5.11 -8.28 -13.35
C VAL A 217 4.81 -7.57 -14.65
N PRO A 218 5.25 -8.11 -15.80
CA PRO A 218 4.85 -7.61 -17.11
C PRO A 218 3.43 -8.08 -17.45
N VAL A 219 2.62 -7.14 -17.92
CA VAL A 219 1.25 -7.34 -18.35
C VAL A 219 1.10 -6.79 -19.76
N TYR A 220 0.46 -7.54 -20.64
CA TYR A 220 0.22 -7.16 -22.00
C TYR A 220 -1.23 -7.47 -22.35
N GLU A 221 -1.98 -6.47 -22.83
CA GLU A 221 -3.39 -6.59 -23.21
C GLU A 221 -4.24 -7.26 -22.11
N SER A 222 -4.07 -6.78 -20.88
CA SER A 222 -4.77 -7.27 -19.67
C SER A 222 -4.43 -8.71 -19.26
N THR A 223 -3.42 -9.32 -19.88
CA THR A 223 -2.93 -10.67 -19.55
C THR A 223 -1.54 -10.59 -18.92
N VAL A 224 -1.34 -11.29 -17.81
CA VAL A 224 -0.03 -11.35 -17.14
C VAL A 224 0.89 -12.33 -17.88
N LEU A 225 2.12 -11.91 -18.16
CA LEU A 225 3.13 -12.79 -18.76
C LEU A 225 3.84 -13.57 -17.64
N ASN A 226 3.27 -14.69 -17.19
CA ASN A 226 3.79 -15.42 -16.01
C ASN A 226 5.22 -15.93 -16.19
N HIS A 227 5.58 -16.37 -17.39
CA HIS A 227 6.94 -16.86 -17.69
C HIS A 227 8.03 -15.77 -17.56
N LEU A 228 7.63 -14.50 -17.57
CA LEU A 228 8.50 -13.35 -17.35
C LEU A 228 8.34 -12.73 -15.97
N THR A 229 7.41 -13.23 -15.14
CA THR A 229 7.23 -12.67 -13.81
C THR A 229 8.41 -13.04 -12.93
N ARG A 230 9.00 -12.04 -12.30
CA ARG A 230 10.20 -12.20 -11.48
C ARG A 230 9.97 -11.68 -10.07
N ARG A 231 10.67 -12.30 -9.12
CA ARG A 231 10.59 -11.98 -7.69
C ARG A 231 11.99 -11.70 -7.16
N LEU A 232 12.13 -10.54 -6.51
CA LEU A 232 13.32 -10.11 -5.78
C LEU A 232 13.01 -10.21 -4.27
N ASP A 233 13.84 -10.96 -3.55
CA ASP A 233 13.71 -11.18 -2.10
C ASP A 233 14.36 -10.04 -1.29
N VAL A 234 14.20 -8.81 -1.77
CA VAL A 234 14.60 -7.57 -1.09
C VAL A 234 13.44 -6.59 -1.13
N ALA A 235 13.04 -6.10 0.03
CA ALA A 235 11.94 -5.16 0.17
C ALA A 235 12.08 -4.27 1.42
N GLY A 236 10.96 -3.69 1.88
CA GLY A 236 10.96 -2.70 2.96
C GLY A 236 11.48 -3.22 4.31
N ARG A 237 11.30 -4.50 4.60
CA ARG A 237 11.78 -5.17 5.82
C ARG A 237 13.30 -5.30 5.81
N ASP A 238 13.88 -5.65 4.67
CA ASP A 238 15.33 -5.81 4.51
C ASP A 238 16.04 -4.46 4.57
N VAL A 239 15.46 -3.42 3.96
CA VAL A 239 15.93 -2.03 4.13
C VAL A 239 15.91 -1.61 5.59
N THR A 240 14.87 -1.99 6.34
CA THR A 240 14.77 -1.69 7.78
C THR A 240 15.86 -2.42 8.57
N ARG A 241 16.12 -3.70 8.26
CA ARG A 241 17.21 -4.46 8.90
C ARG A 241 18.59 -3.88 8.58
N ASN A 242 18.80 -3.47 7.33
CA ASN A 242 20.03 -2.81 6.90
C ASN A 242 20.24 -1.50 7.68
N LEU A 243 19.19 -0.67 7.80
CA LEU A 243 19.25 0.57 8.58
C LEU A 243 19.60 0.31 10.06
N ILE A 244 19.04 -0.74 10.68
CA ILE A 244 19.42 -1.14 12.05
C ILE A 244 20.91 -1.47 12.12
N ALA A 245 21.44 -2.23 11.15
CA ALA A 245 22.85 -2.59 11.10
C ALA A 245 23.77 -1.37 10.92
N LEU A 246 23.37 -0.40 10.08
CA LEU A 246 24.11 0.85 9.88
C LEU A 246 24.11 1.73 11.14
N LEU A 247 22.95 1.92 11.77
CA LEU A 247 22.84 2.68 13.02
C LEU A 247 23.64 2.04 14.17
N LEU A 248 23.69 0.70 14.22
CA LEU A 248 24.50 -0.04 15.17
C LEU A 248 26.01 0.21 14.95
N ARG A 249 26.47 0.22 13.69
CA ARG A 249 27.88 0.53 13.34
C ARG A 249 28.26 1.96 13.72
N ARG A 250 27.31 2.90 13.68
CA ARG A 250 27.51 4.28 14.14
C ARG A 250 27.57 4.42 15.67
N GLY A 251 27.20 3.39 16.41
CA GLY A 251 27.25 3.37 17.88
C GLY A 251 25.89 3.55 18.57
N TYR A 252 24.77 3.56 17.83
CA TYR A 252 23.45 3.49 18.46
C TYR A 252 23.10 2.05 18.78
N ALA A 253 23.02 1.72 20.07
CA ALA A 253 22.68 0.38 20.55
C ALA A 253 21.17 0.10 20.41
N LEU A 254 20.71 -0.06 19.16
CA LEU A 254 19.34 -0.45 18.84
C LEU A 254 19.23 -1.97 18.73
N ASN A 255 18.17 -2.53 19.31
CA ASN A 255 17.90 -3.95 19.26
C ASN A 255 17.08 -4.31 18.01
N ARG A 256 17.43 -5.42 17.34
CA ARG A 256 16.83 -5.83 16.06
C ARG A 256 15.33 -6.07 16.15
N THR A 257 14.82 -6.50 17.30
CA THR A 257 13.41 -6.88 17.50
C THR A 257 12.58 -5.80 18.19
N ALA A 258 13.10 -5.19 19.25
CA ALA A 258 12.38 -4.20 20.05
C ALA A 258 12.22 -2.87 19.29
N ASP A 259 13.30 -2.39 18.67
CA ASP A 259 13.33 -1.07 18.02
C ASP A 259 12.96 -1.12 16.53
N PHE A 260 12.57 -2.30 16.03
CA PHE A 260 12.28 -2.50 14.60
C PHE A 260 11.25 -1.51 14.06
N GLU A 261 10.20 -1.26 14.84
CA GLU A 261 9.11 -0.37 14.44
C GLU A 261 9.55 1.11 14.46
N THR A 262 10.34 1.51 15.45
CA THR A 262 10.92 2.85 15.51
C THR A 262 11.86 3.09 14.33
N VAL A 263 12.69 2.10 13.99
CA VAL A 263 13.60 2.20 12.83
C VAL A 263 12.83 2.18 11.50
N ARG A 264 11.70 1.47 11.41
CA ARG A 264 10.79 1.56 10.26
C ARG A 264 10.25 2.98 10.07
N GLN A 265 9.89 3.68 11.16
CA GLN A 265 9.44 5.07 11.12
C GLN A 265 10.57 6.04 10.73
N ILE A 266 11.78 5.82 11.25
CA ILE A 266 12.98 6.58 10.85
C ILE A 266 13.22 6.42 9.34
N LYS A 267 13.14 5.19 8.84
CA LYS A 267 13.28 4.87 7.42
C LYS A 267 12.28 5.63 6.56
N GLU A 268 11.00 5.56 6.90
CA GLU A 268 9.94 6.21 6.11
C GLU A 268 9.99 7.74 6.17
N LYS A 269 10.52 8.32 7.25
CA LYS A 269 10.60 9.78 7.44
C LYS A 269 11.86 10.40 6.84
N LEU A 270 13.02 9.73 6.94
CA LEU A 270 14.32 10.33 6.66
C LEU A 270 15.05 9.72 5.45
N CYS A 271 14.81 8.46 5.11
CA CYS A 271 15.56 7.80 4.05
C CYS A 271 15.08 8.22 2.65
N TYR A 272 16.01 8.20 1.70
CA TYR A 272 15.76 8.51 0.30
C TYR A 272 16.70 7.71 -0.59
N VAL A 273 16.34 7.53 -1.86
CA VAL A 273 17.21 6.87 -2.83
C VAL A 273 18.09 7.91 -3.50
N SER A 274 19.40 7.71 -3.42
CA SER A 274 20.38 8.57 -4.09
C SER A 274 20.31 8.41 -5.61
N TYR A 275 20.38 9.54 -6.33
CA TYR A 275 20.56 9.54 -7.79
C TYR A 275 22.02 9.23 -8.17
N ASP A 276 22.97 9.71 -7.37
CA ASP A 276 24.39 9.54 -7.59
C ASP A 276 25.10 9.27 -6.25
N LEU A 277 25.41 7.99 -6.04
CA LEU A 277 25.92 7.51 -4.77
C LEU A 277 27.28 8.14 -4.41
N GLU A 278 28.16 8.34 -5.41
CA GLU A 278 29.48 8.93 -5.17
C GLU A 278 29.38 10.39 -4.71
N LEU A 279 28.44 11.14 -5.30
CA LEU A 279 28.21 12.52 -4.91
C LEU A 279 27.66 12.62 -3.50
N ASP A 280 26.66 11.81 -3.16
CA ASP A 280 26.05 11.82 -1.82
C ASP A 280 27.03 11.34 -0.75
N GLN A 281 27.91 10.38 -1.06
CA GLN A 281 29.02 9.98 -0.19
C GLN A 281 29.95 11.16 0.09
N ARG A 282 30.45 11.85 -0.94
CA ARG A 282 31.30 13.03 -0.76
C ARG A 282 30.61 14.13 0.03
N LEU A 283 29.34 14.42 -0.26
CA LEU A 283 28.56 15.40 0.49
C LEU A 283 28.41 15.00 1.96
N SER A 284 28.27 13.71 2.26
CA SER A 284 28.17 13.21 3.64
C SER A 284 29.48 13.32 4.43
N GLU A 285 30.62 13.22 3.74
CA GLU A 285 31.96 13.34 4.33
C GLU A 285 32.38 14.81 4.49
N ASP A 286 32.17 15.62 3.45
CA ASP A 286 32.62 17.01 3.38
C ASP A 286 31.69 18.00 4.09
N THR A 287 30.40 17.65 4.24
CA THR A 287 29.38 18.57 4.75
C THR A 287 28.44 17.91 5.76
N THR A 288 27.70 18.73 6.51
CA THR A 288 26.71 18.27 7.49
C THR A 288 25.27 18.40 7.01
N VAL A 289 25.04 18.79 5.74
CA VAL A 289 23.70 19.09 5.20
C VAL A 289 22.77 17.88 5.17
N LEU A 290 23.34 16.68 5.11
CA LEU A 290 22.58 15.42 5.09
C LEU A 290 22.23 14.91 6.49
N VAL A 291 22.81 15.50 7.54
CA VAL A 291 22.60 15.05 8.92
C VAL A 291 21.29 15.60 9.47
N GLU A 292 20.35 14.71 9.73
CA GLU A 292 19.05 15.03 10.31
C GLU A 292 18.92 14.45 11.73
N SER A 293 18.22 15.17 12.59
CA SER A 293 17.93 14.72 13.96
C SER A 293 16.55 14.06 14.04
N TYR A 294 16.47 12.94 14.76
CA TYR A 294 15.22 12.24 15.04
C TYR A 294 15.08 11.97 16.53
N THR A 295 13.91 12.27 17.10
CA THR A 295 13.61 12.00 18.51
C THR A 295 12.97 10.62 18.65
N LEU A 296 13.64 9.73 19.38
CA LEU A 296 13.14 8.41 19.75
C LEU A 296 11.96 8.52 20.74
N PRO A 297 11.14 7.45 20.89
CA PRO A 297 10.02 7.44 21.81
C PRO A 297 10.40 7.67 23.28
N ASP A 298 11.63 7.35 23.67
CA ASP A 298 12.20 7.58 25.00
C ASP A 298 12.68 9.04 25.22
N GLY A 299 12.54 9.90 24.21
CA GLY A 299 12.98 11.30 24.21
C GLY A 299 14.44 11.50 23.80
N ARG A 300 15.22 10.44 23.56
CA ARG A 300 16.61 10.57 23.08
C ARG A 300 16.63 11.06 21.64
N VAL A 301 17.54 11.97 21.32
CA VAL A 301 17.72 12.47 19.96
C VAL A 301 18.89 11.76 19.31
N ILE A 302 18.63 11.07 18.20
CA ILE A 302 19.65 10.47 17.35
C ILE A 302 19.89 11.33 16.11
N ARG A 303 21.11 11.26 15.58
CA ARG A 303 21.50 11.93 14.34
C ARG A 303 21.76 10.88 13.26
N VAL A 304 21.04 11.00 12.14
CA VAL A 304 21.13 10.10 10.98
C VAL A 304 21.66 10.89 9.79
N GLY A 305 22.70 10.37 9.12
CA GLY A 305 23.45 11.04 8.06
C GLY A 305 23.46 10.19 6.79
N SER A 306 24.60 9.59 6.45
CA SER A 306 24.76 8.79 5.23
C SER A 306 23.86 7.55 5.18
N GLU A 307 23.45 7.04 6.34
CA GLU A 307 22.55 5.88 6.44
C GLU A 307 21.19 6.13 5.77
N ARG A 308 20.81 7.40 5.60
CA ARG A 308 19.57 7.81 4.93
C ARG A 308 19.51 7.33 3.47
N PHE A 309 20.64 7.33 2.76
CA PHE A 309 20.71 6.87 1.37
C PHE A 309 21.38 5.50 1.22
N GLU A 310 22.26 5.12 2.15
CA GLU A 310 22.87 3.79 2.16
C GLU A 310 21.86 2.67 2.49
N ALA A 311 20.90 2.92 3.37
CA ALA A 311 19.91 1.91 3.74
C ALA A 311 19.09 1.39 2.54
N PRO A 312 18.43 2.26 1.72
CA PRO A 312 17.67 1.82 0.56
C PRO A 312 18.53 1.37 -0.64
N GLU A 313 19.86 1.59 -0.61
CA GLU A 313 20.75 1.13 -1.69
C GLU A 313 20.73 -0.40 -1.85
N CYS A 314 20.37 -1.15 -0.80
CA CYS A 314 20.18 -2.61 -0.90
C CYS A 314 19.13 -3.04 -1.95
N LEU A 315 18.19 -2.16 -2.35
CA LEU A 315 17.26 -2.43 -3.45
C LEU A 315 17.98 -2.49 -4.82
N PHE A 316 19.06 -1.74 -4.97
CA PHE A 316 19.90 -1.69 -6.17
C PHE A 316 21.12 -2.61 -6.05
N GLN A 317 21.55 -2.87 -4.82
CA GLN A 317 22.69 -3.71 -4.47
C GLN A 317 22.29 -4.77 -3.43
N PRO A 318 21.58 -5.84 -3.83
CA PRO A 318 21.09 -6.87 -2.90
C PRO A 318 22.18 -7.58 -2.09
N HIS A 319 23.40 -7.61 -2.59
CA HIS A 319 24.55 -8.19 -1.88
C HIS A 319 24.85 -7.50 -0.53
N LEU A 320 24.41 -6.26 -0.33
CA LEU A 320 24.53 -5.55 0.96
C LEU A 320 23.72 -6.19 2.09
N VAL A 321 22.70 -6.99 1.74
CA VAL A 321 21.85 -7.72 2.69
C VAL A 321 21.98 -9.24 2.51
N ASP A 322 23.14 -9.69 2.03
CA ASP A 322 23.47 -11.10 1.80
C ASP A 322 22.53 -11.81 0.81
N VAL A 323 21.97 -11.06 -0.14
CA VAL A 323 21.12 -11.61 -1.21
C VAL A 323 21.87 -11.61 -2.54
N GLU A 324 22.12 -12.80 -3.09
CA GLU A 324 22.77 -13.00 -4.39
C GLU A 324 21.77 -12.86 -5.56
N GLN A 325 21.16 -11.68 -5.69
CA GLN A 325 20.27 -11.33 -6.80
C GLN A 325 20.69 -9.99 -7.42
N PRO A 326 20.41 -9.75 -8.70
CA PRO A 326 20.62 -8.44 -9.31
C PRO A 326 19.67 -7.40 -8.68
N GLY A 327 20.09 -6.13 -8.68
CA GLY A 327 19.27 -5.03 -8.19
C GLY A 327 17.98 -4.80 -8.98
N ILE A 328 17.05 -4.04 -8.42
CA ILE A 328 15.71 -3.82 -8.97
C ILE A 328 15.72 -3.31 -10.41
N ALA A 329 16.66 -2.42 -10.79
CA ALA A 329 16.74 -1.89 -12.15
C ALA A 329 17.27 -2.90 -13.16
N GLU A 330 18.32 -3.65 -12.80
CA GLU A 330 18.83 -4.71 -13.66
C GLU A 330 17.81 -5.84 -13.80
N PHE A 331 17.12 -6.17 -12.72
CA PHE A 331 16.05 -7.16 -12.72
C PHE A 331 14.88 -6.73 -13.61
N LEU A 332 14.48 -5.45 -13.56
CA LEU A 332 13.48 -4.86 -14.44
C LEU A 332 13.93 -4.90 -15.91
N PHE A 333 15.16 -4.47 -16.18
CA PHE A 333 15.72 -4.47 -17.53
C PHE A 333 15.76 -5.88 -18.11
N ASN A 334 16.27 -6.86 -17.37
CA ASN A 334 16.35 -8.25 -17.80
C ASN A 334 14.96 -8.85 -18.05
N THR A 335 13.97 -8.49 -17.23
CA THR A 335 12.57 -8.92 -17.39
C THR A 335 11.98 -8.40 -18.71
N ILE A 336 12.17 -7.11 -19.00
CA ILE A 336 11.67 -6.51 -20.25
C ILE A 336 12.42 -7.06 -21.46
N GLN A 337 13.74 -7.28 -21.36
CA GLN A 337 14.54 -7.84 -22.46
C GLN A 337 14.26 -9.31 -22.74
N ALA A 338 13.76 -10.07 -21.77
CA ALA A 338 13.33 -11.44 -21.98
C ALA A 338 11.99 -11.53 -22.72
N ALA A 339 11.20 -10.44 -22.79
CA ALA A 339 9.97 -10.38 -23.58
C ALA A 339 10.24 -10.35 -25.09
N ASP A 340 9.21 -10.63 -25.90
CA ASP A 340 9.27 -10.49 -27.35
C ASP A 340 9.51 -9.04 -27.76
N VAL A 341 10.29 -8.85 -28.84
CA VAL A 341 10.76 -7.53 -29.30
C VAL A 341 9.61 -6.54 -29.53
N ASP A 342 8.48 -7.03 -30.05
CA ASP A 342 7.30 -6.22 -30.35
C ASP A 342 6.63 -5.66 -29.08
N VAL A 343 6.71 -6.40 -27.97
CA VAL A 343 6.09 -6.06 -26.69
C VAL A 343 6.98 -5.10 -25.89
N ARG A 344 8.32 -5.18 -26.02
CA ARG A 344 9.28 -4.38 -25.22
C ARG A 344 9.01 -2.88 -25.28
N SER A 345 8.68 -2.36 -26.46
CA SER A 345 8.41 -0.93 -26.66
C SER A 345 7.23 -0.44 -25.83
N SER A 346 6.18 -1.27 -25.71
CA SER A 346 5.00 -0.98 -24.89
C SER A 346 5.33 -1.06 -23.41
N LEU A 347 6.11 -2.06 -23.00
CA LEU A 347 6.54 -2.23 -21.61
C LEU A 347 7.42 -1.08 -21.10
N TYR A 348 8.40 -0.62 -21.88
CA TYR A 348 9.27 0.50 -21.49
C TYR A 348 8.54 1.85 -21.37
N LYS A 349 7.43 2.02 -22.10
CA LYS A 349 6.60 3.24 -22.06
C LYS A 349 5.59 3.26 -20.90
N ALA A 350 5.48 2.16 -20.15
CA ALA A 350 4.49 1.99 -19.10
C ALA A 350 5.07 1.16 -17.94
N ILE A 351 6.08 1.69 -17.27
CA ILE A 351 6.59 1.11 -16.02
C ILE A 351 5.85 1.78 -14.86
N VAL A 352 5.04 1.04 -14.13
CA VAL A 352 4.24 1.57 -13.02
C VAL A 352 4.84 1.12 -11.69
N LEU A 353 5.14 2.08 -10.82
CA LEU A 353 5.62 1.80 -9.47
C LEU A 353 4.44 1.61 -8.50
N SER A 354 4.45 0.51 -7.76
CA SER A 354 3.47 0.17 -6.72
C SER A 354 4.17 -0.23 -5.41
N GLY A 355 3.44 -0.10 -4.31
CA GLY A 355 3.86 -0.61 -3.01
C GLY A 355 4.56 0.42 -2.14
N GLY A 356 4.65 0.14 -0.83
CA GLY A 356 5.16 1.09 0.16
C GLY A 356 6.65 1.43 -0.01
N SER A 357 7.47 0.47 -0.45
CA SER A 357 8.90 0.69 -0.67
C SER A 357 9.20 1.44 -1.96
N SER A 358 8.20 1.69 -2.81
CA SER A 358 8.33 2.59 -3.96
C SER A 358 8.22 4.08 -3.59
N MET A 359 7.95 4.39 -2.32
CA MET A 359 7.70 5.76 -1.85
C MET A 359 8.97 6.57 -1.57
N TYR A 360 10.16 5.98 -1.68
CA TYR A 360 11.40 6.72 -1.44
C TYR A 360 11.54 7.91 -2.40
N PRO A 361 11.87 9.11 -1.89
CA PRO A 361 12.26 10.22 -2.73
C PRO A 361 13.46 9.83 -3.61
N GLY A 362 13.44 10.20 -4.89
CA GLY A 362 14.53 9.90 -5.84
C GLY A 362 14.47 8.53 -6.52
N LEU A 363 13.65 7.58 -6.04
CA LEU A 363 13.56 6.24 -6.61
C LEU A 363 13.18 6.24 -8.12
N PRO A 364 12.14 6.98 -8.57
CA PRO A 364 11.79 7.00 -9.99
C PRO A 364 12.92 7.52 -10.88
N SER A 365 13.58 8.60 -10.45
CA SER A 365 14.70 9.23 -11.18
C SER A 365 15.93 8.33 -11.24
N ARG A 366 16.28 7.66 -10.13
CA ARG A 366 17.38 6.68 -10.07
C ARG A 366 17.10 5.49 -10.97
N LEU A 367 15.88 4.95 -10.93
CA LEU A 367 15.49 3.83 -11.79
C LEU A 367 15.53 4.22 -13.28
N GLU A 368 15.11 5.43 -13.63
CA GLU A 368 15.20 5.93 -15.02
C GLU A 368 16.66 6.06 -15.49
N LYS A 369 17.55 6.61 -14.63
CA LYS A 369 19.00 6.72 -14.90
C LYS A 369 19.60 5.35 -15.17
N GLU A 370 19.37 4.38 -14.29
CA GLU A 370 19.94 3.04 -14.42
C GLU A 370 19.41 2.30 -15.64
N LEU A 371 18.11 2.40 -15.96
CA LEU A 371 17.56 1.79 -17.18
C LEU A 371 18.18 2.37 -18.45
N LYS A 372 18.40 3.70 -18.50
CA LYS A 372 19.09 4.34 -19.63
C LYS A 372 20.56 3.91 -19.72
N GLN A 373 21.24 3.78 -18.58
CA GLN A 373 22.62 3.31 -18.52
C GLN A 373 22.75 1.86 -18.98
N LEU A 374 21.86 0.97 -18.51
CA LEU A 374 21.80 -0.44 -18.92
C LEU A 374 21.47 -0.55 -20.41
N TRP A 375 20.56 0.27 -20.92
CA TRP A 375 20.25 0.31 -22.35
C TRP A 375 21.45 0.76 -23.19
N LEU A 376 22.16 1.81 -22.75
CA LEU A 376 23.35 2.32 -23.42
C LEU A 376 24.45 1.25 -23.48
N THR A 377 24.74 0.60 -22.35
CA THR A 377 25.84 -0.37 -22.25
C THR A 377 25.51 -1.71 -22.89
N LYS A 378 24.34 -2.30 -22.58
CA LYS A 378 23.98 -3.66 -23.00
C LYS A 378 23.32 -3.73 -24.38
N VAL A 379 22.65 -2.67 -24.85
CA VAL A 379 21.90 -2.70 -26.14
C VAL A 379 22.57 -1.85 -27.21
N LEU A 380 23.00 -0.63 -26.87
CA LEU A 380 23.58 0.30 -27.85
C LEU A 380 25.11 0.17 -28.01
N GLY A 381 25.76 -0.70 -27.23
CA GLY A 381 27.22 -0.91 -27.28
C GLY A 381 28.01 0.36 -26.96
N GLY A 382 27.46 1.26 -26.13
CA GLY A 382 28.10 2.52 -25.74
C GLY A 382 27.88 3.69 -26.69
N ASN A 383 27.12 3.54 -27.78
CA ASN A 383 26.84 4.67 -28.68
C ASN A 383 25.68 5.56 -28.16
N PRO A 384 25.95 6.82 -27.75
CA PRO A 384 24.94 7.69 -27.13
C PRO A 384 23.95 8.31 -28.13
N GLU A 385 24.25 8.36 -29.43
CA GLU A 385 23.42 9.05 -30.43
C GLU A 385 22.02 8.45 -30.54
N ARG A 386 21.91 7.14 -30.30
CA ARG A 386 20.65 6.39 -30.37
C ARG A 386 19.87 6.40 -29.05
N LEU A 387 20.45 6.92 -27.96
CA LEU A 387 19.79 6.96 -26.66
C LEU A 387 18.54 7.83 -26.67
N ASN A 388 18.54 8.93 -27.44
CA ASN A 388 17.39 9.82 -27.58
C ASN A 388 16.15 9.15 -28.22
N LYS A 389 16.33 8.02 -28.91
CA LYS A 389 15.23 7.24 -29.48
C LYS A 389 14.58 6.31 -28.46
N PHE A 390 15.28 6.01 -27.37
CA PHE A 390 14.79 5.15 -26.31
C PHE A 390 13.87 5.94 -25.37
N LYS A 391 12.57 5.67 -25.46
CA LYS A 391 11.55 6.30 -24.60
C LYS A 391 11.25 5.36 -23.43
N VAL A 392 11.72 5.75 -22.25
CA VAL A 392 11.34 5.14 -20.99
C VAL A 392 10.38 6.07 -20.28
N ARG A 393 9.30 5.51 -19.74
CA ARG A 393 8.38 6.24 -18.88
C ARG A 393 8.11 5.42 -17.64
N ILE A 394 8.52 6.00 -16.51
CA ILE A 394 8.24 5.47 -15.19
C ILE A 394 7.12 6.33 -14.63
N GLU A 395 6.00 5.70 -14.32
CA GLU A 395 4.84 6.31 -13.70
C GLU A 395 4.92 6.08 -12.19
N ASP A 396 4.97 7.18 -11.44
CA ASP A 396 5.06 7.20 -9.99
C ASP A 396 3.87 7.93 -9.35
N PRO A 397 2.64 7.37 -9.44
CA PRO A 397 1.45 8.03 -8.92
C PRO A 397 1.62 8.41 -7.44
N PRO A 398 1.10 9.56 -6.98
CA PRO A 398 1.26 9.98 -5.59
C PRO A 398 0.58 9.01 -4.61
N ARG A 399 -0.45 8.27 -5.06
CA ARG A 399 -1.19 7.28 -4.26
C ARG A 399 -0.66 5.85 -4.41
N ARG A 400 0.57 5.66 -4.91
CA ARG A 400 1.12 4.33 -5.24
C ARG A 400 1.25 3.36 -4.07
N ARG A 401 1.29 3.85 -2.83
CA ARG A 401 1.26 3.02 -1.60
C ARG A 401 0.02 2.11 -1.51
N HIS A 402 -1.13 2.57 -2.02
CA HIS A 402 -2.41 1.88 -1.94
C HIS A 402 -2.97 1.55 -3.33
N MET A 403 -2.13 1.52 -4.36
CA MET A 403 -2.58 1.40 -5.75
C MET A 403 -3.34 0.10 -6.01
N VAL A 404 -2.85 -1.00 -5.43
CA VAL A 404 -3.50 -2.32 -5.50
C VAL A 404 -4.91 -2.26 -4.91
N PHE A 405 -5.08 -1.68 -3.72
CA PHE A 405 -6.39 -1.50 -3.10
C PHE A 405 -7.30 -0.60 -3.94
N LEU A 406 -6.78 0.52 -4.44
CA LEU A 406 -7.53 1.44 -5.30
C LEU A 406 -8.04 0.75 -6.58
N GLY A 407 -7.17 -0.02 -7.24
CA GLY A 407 -7.54 -0.82 -8.40
C GLY A 407 -8.61 -1.86 -8.07
N GLY A 408 -8.49 -2.54 -6.92
CA GLY A 408 -9.50 -3.47 -6.41
C GLY A 408 -10.83 -2.80 -6.11
N ALA A 409 -10.83 -1.62 -5.49
CA ALA A 409 -12.02 -0.84 -5.17
C ALA A 409 -12.76 -0.37 -6.43
N VAL A 410 -12.02 0.06 -7.46
CA VAL A 410 -12.59 0.43 -8.77
C VAL A 410 -13.14 -0.81 -9.48
N LEU A 411 -12.37 -1.90 -9.51
CA LEU A 411 -12.78 -3.13 -10.18
C LEU A 411 -14.03 -3.76 -9.54
N ALA A 412 -14.06 -3.86 -8.21
CA ALA A 412 -15.19 -4.37 -7.45
C ALA A 412 -16.46 -3.56 -7.71
N ASN A 413 -16.34 -2.23 -7.81
CA ASN A 413 -17.47 -1.34 -8.10
C ASN A 413 -18.01 -1.56 -9.53
N ILE A 414 -17.12 -1.74 -10.52
CA ILE A 414 -17.51 -2.03 -11.92
C ILE A 414 -18.14 -3.43 -12.05
N MET A 415 -17.72 -4.38 -11.20
CA MET A 415 -18.20 -5.76 -11.20
C MET A 415 -19.41 -6.00 -10.29
N ALA A 416 -19.86 -5.00 -9.52
CA ALA A 416 -20.91 -5.14 -8.51
C ALA A 416 -22.15 -5.91 -9.00
N ASP A 417 -22.66 -5.51 -10.16
CA ASP A 417 -23.88 -6.04 -10.78
C ASP A 417 -23.63 -7.23 -11.73
N LYS A 418 -22.36 -7.60 -11.96
CA LYS A 418 -21.97 -8.64 -12.92
C LYS A 418 -21.78 -9.97 -12.22
N GLU A 419 -22.86 -10.71 -11.98
CA GLU A 419 -22.83 -12.01 -11.29
C GLU A 419 -21.87 -13.02 -11.95
N ASN A 420 -21.73 -12.97 -13.28
CA ASN A 420 -20.84 -13.86 -14.04
C ASN A 420 -19.35 -13.67 -13.73
N MET A 421 -18.93 -12.58 -13.07
CA MET A 421 -17.52 -12.37 -12.71
C MET A 421 -17.17 -12.95 -11.33
N TRP A 422 -18.15 -13.02 -10.43
CA TRP A 422 -17.95 -13.51 -9.06
C TRP A 422 -18.14 -15.02 -9.01
N ILE A 423 -17.35 -15.71 -8.20
CA ILE A 423 -17.68 -17.08 -7.81
C ILE A 423 -18.76 -16.96 -6.73
N SER A 424 -19.92 -17.54 -6.97
CA SER A 424 -21.00 -17.56 -5.97
C SER A 424 -20.83 -18.71 -4.99
N LYS A 425 -21.45 -18.59 -3.81
CA LYS A 425 -21.44 -19.67 -2.81
C LYS A 425 -22.07 -20.97 -3.35
N ALA A 426 -23.14 -20.87 -4.14
CA ALA A 426 -23.79 -22.02 -4.76
C ALA A 426 -22.86 -22.73 -5.77
N GLU A 427 -22.16 -21.98 -6.62
CA GLU A 427 -21.16 -22.55 -7.55
C GLU A 427 -20.02 -23.24 -6.79
N TRP A 428 -19.58 -22.67 -5.67
CA TRP A 428 -18.56 -23.28 -4.81
C TRP A 428 -19.04 -24.58 -4.17
N GLU A 429 -20.26 -24.62 -3.65
CA GLU A 429 -20.84 -25.83 -3.05
C GLU A 429 -21.04 -26.96 -4.09
N GLU A 430 -21.33 -26.62 -5.34
CA GLU A 430 -21.51 -27.61 -6.43
C GLU A 430 -20.18 -28.10 -7.03
N GLN A 431 -19.21 -27.20 -7.25
CA GLN A 431 -18.01 -27.47 -8.05
C GLN A 431 -16.70 -27.47 -7.24
N GLY A 432 -16.73 -26.96 -6.01
CA GLY A 432 -15.56 -26.78 -5.16
C GLY A 432 -14.46 -25.98 -5.86
N ALA A 433 -13.22 -26.49 -5.77
CA ALA A 433 -12.03 -25.86 -6.35
C ALA A 433 -12.11 -25.62 -7.88
N ARG A 434 -12.92 -26.38 -8.64
CA ARG A 434 -13.08 -26.17 -10.08
C ARG A 434 -13.71 -24.81 -10.41
N ALA A 435 -14.49 -24.24 -9.50
CA ALA A 435 -15.06 -22.90 -9.68
C ALA A 435 -13.98 -21.82 -9.86
N LEU A 436 -12.74 -22.06 -9.44
CA LEU A 436 -11.61 -21.13 -9.64
C LEU A 436 -11.22 -20.95 -11.10
N GLU A 437 -11.55 -21.89 -12.00
CA GLU A 437 -11.28 -21.78 -13.44
C GLU A 437 -11.98 -20.55 -14.06
N LYS A 438 -13.09 -20.11 -13.45
CA LYS A 438 -13.84 -18.90 -13.81
C LYS A 438 -13.00 -17.62 -13.70
N LEU A 439 -11.98 -17.61 -12.83
CA LEU A 439 -11.08 -16.47 -12.65
C LEU A 439 -10.01 -16.36 -13.74
N GLY A 440 -10.03 -17.26 -14.72
CA GLY A 440 -9.10 -17.31 -15.85
C GLY A 440 -7.94 -18.27 -15.64
N ALA A 441 -7.35 -18.70 -16.76
CA ALA A 441 -6.09 -19.44 -16.74
C ALA A 441 -4.99 -18.53 -16.20
N ARG A 442 -4.10 -19.10 -15.38
CA ARG A 442 -2.94 -18.37 -14.90
C ARG A 442 -2.00 -18.08 -16.04
#